data_AF-A0A6P2EZ92-F1
#
_entry.id   AF-A0A6P2EZ92-F1
#
_cell.length_a   1.000
_cell.length_b   1.000
_cell.length_c   1.000
_cell.angle_alpha   90.00
_cell.angle_beta   90.00
_cell.angle_gamma   90.00
#
_symmetry.space_group_name_H-M   'P 1'
#
loop_
_entity.id
_entity.type
_entity.pdbx_description
1 polymer ?
#
loop_
_entity_poly.entity_id
_entity_poly.type
_entity_poly.pdbx_seq_one_letter_code
_entity_poly.pdbx_strand_id
1 'polypeptide(L)'
;MSKKIATKTFTAEMILEGSWGSRQLGKHESTMDLWEGDGAGYYFIEWDIPDIETTEGIGIWFNPDTRELTDYDGIFSLPTEAIALLEENGIKVGEEWR
;
A
#
# COMPACT_ATOMS: atom_id res chain seq x y z
N MET A 1 1.87 -12.31 -15.83
CA MET A 1 2.25 -10.92 -16.23
C MET A 1 1.41 -10.03 -15.35
N SER A 2 2.05 -9.31 -14.44
CA SER A 2 1.37 -8.37 -13.57
C SER A 2 0.78 -7.21 -14.39
N LYS A 3 -0.45 -6.80 -14.06
CA LYS A 3 -1.18 -5.75 -14.76
C LYS A 3 -1.39 -4.57 -13.82
N LYS A 4 -0.95 -3.37 -14.21
CA LYS A 4 -1.25 -2.16 -13.44
C LYS A 4 -2.77 -1.90 -13.47
N ILE A 5 -3.35 -1.76 -12.29
CA ILE A 5 -4.79 -1.52 -12.07
C ILE A 5 -5.03 -0.02 -11.90
N ALA A 6 -4.25 0.63 -11.04
CA ALA A 6 -4.45 2.02 -10.66
C ALA A 6 -3.13 2.67 -10.24
N THR A 7 -3.12 4.01 -10.27
CA THR A 7 -2.03 4.86 -9.78
C THR A 7 -2.65 5.95 -8.92
N LYS A 8 -2.00 6.27 -7.80
CA LYS A 8 -2.38 7.38 -6.92
C LYS A 8 -1.16 8.18 -6.52
N THR A 9 -1.20 9.49 -6.80
CA THR A 9 -0.17 10.43 -6.38
C THR A 9 -0.72 11.30 -5.26
N PHE A 10 0.08 11.49 -4.21
CA PHE A 10 -0.30 12.25 -3.03
C PHE A 10 0.92 12.87 -2.34
N THR A 11 0.67 13.78 -1.42
CA THR A 11 1.69 14.33 -0.52
C THR A 11 1.31 13.96 0.90
N ALA A 12 2.17 13.21 1.59
CA ALA A 12 1.94 12.76 2.96
C ALA A 12 3.13 13.06 3.86
N GLU A 13 2.88 13.15 5.17
CA GLU A 13 3.94 13.17 6.17
C GLU A 13 4.50 11.76 6.34
N MET A 14 5.81 11.63 6.11
CA MET A 14 6.51 10.35 6.16
C MET A 14 7.18 10.15 7.51
N ILE A 15 6.98 8.96 8.07
CA ILE A 15 7.63 8.49 9.28
C ILE A 15 8.35 7.19 8.92
N LEU A 16 9.65 7.13 9.20
CA LEU A 16 10.42 5.91 9.12
C LEU A 16 10.42 5.25 10.49
N GLU A 17 9.82 4.07 10.58
CA GLU A 17 9.80 3.26 11.81
C GLU A 17 10.68 2.02 11.66
N GLY A 18 11.46 1.71 12.70
CA GLY A 18 12.28 0.52 12.75
C GLY A 18 12.61 0.11 14.18
N SER A 19 13.45 -0.90 14.35
CA SER A 19 13.85 -1.41 15.67
C SER A 19 14.57 -0.39 16.57
N TRP A 20 15.01 0.73 15.99
CA TRP A 20 15.70 1.82 16.67
C TRP A 20 14.79 3.03 16.99
N GLY A 21 13.48 2.90 16.78
CA GLY A 21 12.48 3.94 17.00
C GLY A 21 11.91 4.52 15.70
N SER A 22 11.23 5.65 15.82
CA SER A 22 10.60 6.36 14.70
C SER A 22 11.32 7.68 14.41
N ARG A 23 11.43 8.02 13.12
CA ARG A 23 12.02 9.28 12.63
C ARG A 23 11.05 9.95 11.66
N GLN A 24 10.70 11.20 11.93
CA GLN A 24 9.98 12.02 10.96
C GLN A 24 10.90 12.40 9.80
N LEU A 25 10.46 12.13 8.57
CA LEU A 25 11.16 12.48 7.34
C LEU A 25 10.58 13.77 6.71
N GLY A 26 9.43 14.23 7.17
CA GLY A 26 8.74 15.41 6.64
C GLY A 26 7.72 15.05 5.56
N LYS A 27 7.24 16.06 4.82
CA LYS A 27 6.28 15.87 3.74
C LYS A 27 7.00 15.60 2.43
N HIS A 28 6.61 14.52 1.76
CA HIS A 28 7.16 14.12 0.46
C HIS A 28 6.04 13.84 -0.52
N GLU A 29 6.30 14.09 -1.81
CA GLU A 29 5.45 13.56 -2.87
C GLU A 29 5.66 12.05 -2.99
N SER A 30 4.57 11.34 -3.21
CA SER A 30 4.52 9.89 -3.23
C SER A 30 3.61 9.41 -4.34
N THR A 31 4.00 8.32 -4.99
CA THR A 31 3.18 7.62 -5.97
C THR A 31 3.00 6.17 -5.56
N MET A 32 1.75 5.72 -5.44
CA MET A 32 1.40 4.33 -5.23
C MET A 32 0.76 3.74 -6.49
N ASP A 33 1.38 2.70 -7.04
CA ASP A 33 0.85 1.92 -8.13
C ASP A 33 0.29 0.60 -7.61
N LEU A 34 -0.97 0.32 -7.91
CA LEU A 34 -1.60 -0.96 -7.61
C LEU A 34 -1.48 -1.91 -8.81
N TRP A 35 -0.92 -3.09 -8.58
CA TRP A 35 -0.70 -4.12 -9.57
C TRP A 35 -1.49 -5.38 -9.25
N GLU A 36 -2.10 -5.97 -10.26
CA GLU A 36 -2.66 -7.32 -10.21
C GLU A 36 -1.50 -8.33 -10.26
N GLY A 37 -1.43 -9.21 -9.27
CA GLY A 37 -0.43 -10.28 -9.22
C GLY A 37 -0.84 -11.52 -10.03
N ASP A 38 0.05 -12.52 -10.08
CA ASP A 38 -0.21 -13.76 -10.79
C ASP A 38 -1.10 -14.70 -9.94
N GLY A 39 -2.41 -14.48 -9.96
CA GLY A 39 -3.40 -15.31 -9.27
C GLY A 39 -4.63 -14.52 -8.80
N ALA A 40 -5.74 -15.21 -8.58
CA ALA A 40 -6.90 -14.59 -7.95
C ALA A 40 -6.60 -14.33 -6.46
N GLY A 41 -6.92 -13.14 -5.96
CA GLY A 41 -6.78 -12.81 -4.53
C GLY A 41 -5.43 -12.23 -4.11
N TYR A 42 -4.59 -11.80 -5.05
CA TYR A 42 -3.30 -11.17 -4.73
C TYR A 42 -3.03 -9.94 -5.59
N TYR A 43 -2.82 -8.80 -4.94
CA TYR A 43 -2.33 -7.55 -5.52
C TYR A 43 -0.99 -7.16 -4.89
N PHE A 44 -0.31 -6.20 -5.50
CA PHE A 44 0.92 -5.61 -4.99
C PHE A 44 0.86 -4.09 -5.17
N ILE A 45 1.21 -3.34 -4.14
CA ILE A 45 1.37 -1.89 -4.20
C ILE A 45 2.87 -1.60 -4.30
N GLU A 46 3.25 -0.83 -5.31
CA GLU A 46 4.57 -0.22 -5.42
C GLU A 46 4.46 1.23 -4.98
N TRP A 47 5.17 1.61 -3.92
CA TRP A 47 5.17 2.96 -3.36
C TRP A 47 6.51 3.63 -3.62
N ASP A 48 6.51 4.60 -4.54
CA ASP A 48 7.68 5.37 -4.91
C ASP A 48 7.68 6.75 -4.24
N ILE A 49 8.83 7.14 -3.67
CA ILE A 49 9.07 8.42 -2.99
C ILE A 49 10.37 9.03 -3.54
N PRO A 50 10.30 9.75 -4.67
CA PRO A 50 11.48 10.21 -5.41
C PRO A 50 12.44 11.09 -4.58
N ASP A 51 11.88 11.97 -3.75
CA ASP A 51 12.64 12.97 -2.98
C ASP A 51 13.64 12.35 -1.99
N ILE A 52 13.42 11.09 -1.59
CA ILE A 52 14.29 10.33 -0.69
C ILE A 52 14.82 9.05 -1.35
N GLU A 53 14.73 8.95 -2.67
CA GLU A 53 15.24 7.83 -3.50
C GLU A 53 14.83 6.45 -2.94
N THR A 54 13.59 6.34 -2.48
CA THR A 54 13.07 5.13 -1.84
C THR A 54 11.85 4.61 -2.59
N THR A 55 11.82 3.30 -2.82
CA THR A 55 10.67 2.59 -3.37
C THR A 55 10.39 1.38 -2.48
N GLU A 56 9.17 1.28 -1.97
CA GLU A 56 8.73 0.21 -1.09
C GLU A 56 7.66 -0.65 -1.77
N GLY A 57 7.61 -1.93 -1.42
CA GLY A 57 6.65 -2.88 -1.95
C GLY A 57 5.74 -3.41 -0.86
N ILE A 58 4.43 -3.46 -1.12
CA ILE A 58 3.44 -3.99 -0.19
C ILE A 58 2.61 -5.06 -0.91
N GLY A 59 2.83 -6.33 -0.56
CA GLY A 59 1.96 -7.42 -0.98
C GLY A 59 0.58 -7.31 -0.33
N ILE A 60 -0.49 -7.57 -1.07
CA ILE A 60 -1.88 -7.46 -0.62
C ILE A 60 -2.61 -8.76 -0.93
N TRP A 61 -3.13 -9.43 0.08
CA TRP A 61 -3.93 -10.65 -0.07
C TRP A 61 -5.37 -10.38 0.31
N PHE A 62 -6.29 -10.86 -0.52
CA PHE A 62 -7.72 -10.68 -0.32
C PHE A 62 -8.49 -11.93 -0.75
N ASN A 63 -9.68 -12.11 -0.19
CA ASN A 63 -10.59 -13.15 -0.65
C ASN A 63 -11.13 -12.80 -2.05
N PRO A 64 -10.88 -13.62 -3.08
CA PRO A 64 -11.27 -13.29 -4.46
C PRO A 64 -12.79 -13.24 -4.66
N ASP A 65 -13.56 -13.95 -3.84
CA ASP A 65 -15.02 -14.01 -3.93
C ASP A 65 -15.68 -12.82 -3.21
N THR A 66 -15.21 -12.47 -2.01
CA THR A 66 -15.82 -11.41 -1.18
C THR A 66 -15.18 -10.03 -1.37
N ARG A 67 -13.97 -10.01 -1.96
CA ARG A 67 -13.06 -8.86 -2.09
C ARG A 67 -12.60 -8.28 -0.75
N GLU A 68 -12.67 -9.04 0.34
CA GLU A 68 -12.23 -8.60 1.66
C GLU A 68 -10.73 -8.81 1.83
N LEU A 69 -10.03 -7.78 2.32
CA LEU A 69 -8.63 -7.87 2.68
C LEU A 69 -8.43 -8.93 3.77
N THR A 70 -7.49 -9.83 3.56
CA THR A 70 -7.17 -10.90 4.51
C THR A 70 -5.79 -10.77 5.10
N ASP A 71 -4.83 -10.20 4.36
CA ASP A 71 -3.45 -10.03 4.81
C ASP A 71 -2.69 -8.99 3.96
N TYR A 72 -1.56 -8.49 4.46
CA TYR A 72 -0.63 -7.65 3.71
C TYR A 72 0.82 -7.82 4.17
N ASP A 73 1.76 -7.46 3.30
CA ASP A 73 3.20 -7.48 3.59
C ASP A 73 3.57 -6.22 4.36
N GLY A 74 3.55 -6.33 5.69
CA GLY A 74 3.93 -5.24 6.57
C GLY A 74 4.04 -5.67 8.03
N ILE A 75 4.87 -4.95 8.77
CA ILE A 75 5.01 -5.10 10.23
C ILE A 75 4.15 -4.06 10.97
N PHE A 76 3.81 -2.97 10.29
CA PHE A 76 3.03 -1.84 10.80
C PHE A 76 1.77 -1.65 9.95
N SER A 77 0.77 -0.98 10.52
CA SER A 77 -0.51 -0.69 9.86
C SER A 77 -0.35 -0.14 8.44
N LEU A 78 -1.29 -0.51 7.56
CA LEU A 78 -1.32 0.00 6.20
C LEU A 78 -1.45 1.54 6.20
N PRO A 79 -0.70 2.25 5.36
CA PRO A 79 -0.89 3.68 5.17
C PRO A 79 -2.33 3.99 4.75
N THR A 80 -2.89 5.11 5.21
CA THR A 80 -4.27 5.51 4.88
C THR A 80 -4.46 5.65 3.37
N GLU A 81 -3.44 6.09 2.65
CA GLU A 81 -3.45 6.23 1.20
C GLU A 81 -3.49 4.88 0.47
N ALA A 82 -2.82 3.86 1.02
CA ALA A 82 -2.89 2.48 0.51
C ALA A 82 -4.30 1.91 0.74
N ILE A 83 -4.88 2.12 1.92
CA ILE A 83 -6.26 1.72 2.23
C ILE A 83 -7.24 2.36 1.25
N ALA A 84 -7.14 3.68 1.05
CA ALA A 84 -7.99 4.39 0.10
C ALA A 84 -7.82 3.87 -1.34
N LEU A 85 -6.58 3.58 -1.77
CA LEU A 85 -6.31 3.00 -3.09
C LEU A 85 -6.96 1.62 -3.25
N LEU A 86 -6.94 0.77 -2.22
CA LEU A 86 -7.58 -0.54 -2.22
C LEU A 86 -9.11 -0.42 -2.29
N GLU A 87 -9.70 0.45 -1.47
CA GLU A 87 -11.14 0.69 -1.43
C GLU A 87 -11.67 1.28 -2.75
N GLU A 88 -10.94 2.23 -3.34
CA GLU A 88 -11.24 2.79 -4.67
C GLU A 88 -11.23 1.72 -5.78
N ASN A 89 -10.51 0.62 -5.58
CA ASN A 89 -10.41 -0.51 -6.51
C ASN A 89 -11.26 -1.73 -6.08
N GLY A 90 -12.20 -1.53 -5.15
CA GLY A 90 -13.21 -2.51 -4.79
C GLY A 90 -12.75 -3.58 -3.80
N ILE A 91 -11.60 -3.41 -3.16
CA ILE A 91 -11.16 -4.23 -2.03
C ILE A 91 -11.74 -3.63 -0.74
N LYS A 92 -12.41 -4.46 0.07
CA LYS A 92 -12.96 -4.05 1.36
C LYS A 92 -11.90 -4.19 2.43
N VAL A 93 -11.52 -3.08 3.05
CA VAL A 93 -10.53 -3.07 4.14
C VAL A 93 -11.27 -2.94 5.47
N GLY A 94 -11.15 -3.95 6.33
CA GLY A 94 -11.74 -3.97 7.66
C GLY A 94 -11.15 -2.89 8.60
N GLU A 95 -11.88 -2.56 9.67
CA GLU A 95 -11.43 -1.57 10.65
C GLU A 95 -10.15 -1.98 11.39
N GLU A 96 -9.89 -3.29 11.48
CA GLU A 96 -8.70 -3.85 12.13
C GLU A 96 -7.38 -3.53 11.43
N TRP A 97 -7.44 -3.06 10.18
CA TRP A 97 -6.27 -2.71 9.36
C TRP A 97 -5.97 -1.20 9.33
N ARG A 98 -6.80 -0.40 10.02
CA ARG A 98 -6.74 1.07 10.05
C ARG A 98 -5.95 1.60 11.24
#